data_AF-A0AAJ0ZMC3-F1
#
_entry.id   AF-A0AAJ0ZMC3-F1
#
_cell.length_a   1.000
_cell.length_b   1.000
_cell.length_c   1.000
_cell.angle_alpha   90.00
_cell.angle_beta   90.00
_cell.angle_gamma   90.00
#
_symmetry.space_group_name_H-M   'P 1'
#
loop_
_entity.id
_entity.type
_entity.pdbx_description
1 polymer ?
#
loop_
_entity_poly.entity_id
_entity_poly.type
_entity_poly.pdbx_seq_one_letter_code
_entity_poly.pdbx_strand_id
1 'polypeptide(L)'
;MSRLGAGVLLGALLPIMTCSAQGQESGEGCYGYLTELVRSSNFPFREVAKEKANLLIDEDDGETIRAKVFFDTDGTGTLGWVKYGVNDGSLLDLSVDPEEPVVLSYDQRFARAYSKCLEQR
;
A
#
# COMPACT_ATOMS: atom_id res chain seq x y z
N MET A 1 -63.00 -37.01 0.72
CA MET A 1 -62.65 -36.64 -0.68
C MET A 1 -61.66 -35.50 -0.61
N SER A 2 -60.42 -35.79 -1.03
CA SER A 2 -59.20 -35.04 -0.75
C SER A 2 -59.18 -33.62 -1.31
N ARG A 3 -58.68 -32.67 -0.52
CA ARG A 3 -58.33 -31.31 -0.96
C ARG A 3 -56.87 -31.28 -1.41
N LEU A 4 -56.65 -30.66 -2.57
CA LEU A 4 -55.36 -30.40 -3.18
C LEU A 4 -54.45 -29.58 -2.25
N GLY A 5 -53.21 -30.04 -2.06
CA GLY A 5 -52.13 -29.26 -1.50
C GLY A 5 -51.20 -28.79 -2.63
N ALA A 6 -51.19 -27.48 -2.88
CA ALA A 6 -50.24 -26.83 -3.77
C ALA A 6 -48.86 -26.75 -3.07
N GLY A 7 -47.88 -27.43 -3.63
CA GLY A 7 -46.49 -27.35 -3.19
C GLY A 7 -45.84 -26.08 -3.74
N VAL A 8 -45.60 -25.10 -2.87
CA VAL A 8 -44.73 -23.95 -3.17
C VAL A 8 -43.29 -24.41 -2.93
N LEU A 9 -42.52 -24.57 -4.01
CA LEU A 9 -41.07 -24.79 -3.93
C LEU A 9 -40.40 -23.44 -3.67
N LEU A 10 -40.10 -23.17 -2.39
CA LEU A 10 -39.19 -22.10 -1.97
C LEU A 10 -37.76 -22.49 -2.40
N GLY A 11 -37.31 -21.96 -3.53
CA GLY A 11 -35.90 -22.04 -3.94
C GLY A 11 -35.05 -21.14 -3.04
N ALA A 12 -34.11 -21.74 -2.32
CA ALA A 12 -33.20 -21.07 -1.40
C ALA A 12 -32.32 -20.03 -2.14
N LEU A 13 -32.40 -18.77 -1.70
CA LEU A 13 -31.46 -17.71 -2.04
C LEU A 13 -30.12 -18.01 -1.37
N LEU A 14 -29.11 -18.39 -2.16
CA LEU A 14 -27.72 -18.43 -1.70
C LEU A 14 -27.22 -16.99 -1.51
N PRO A 15 -26.67 -16.62 -0.33
CA PRO A 15 -26.04 -15.33 -0.17
C PRO A 15 -24.75 -15.33 -0.99
N ILE A 16 -24.69 -14.45 -1.98
CA ILE A 16 -23.47 -14.15 -2.73
C ILE A 16 -22.50 -13.54 -1.72
N MET A 17 -21.47 -14.31 -1.35
CA MET A 17 -20.33 -13.81 -0.59
C MET A 17 -19.68 -12.71 -1.43
N THR A 18 -20.01 -11.46 -1.11
CA THR A 18 -19.31 -10.30 -1.65
C THR A 18 -17.89 -10.37 -1.12
N CYS A 19 -16.96 -10.85 -1.93
CA CYS A 19 -15.55 -10.65 -1.68
C CYS A 19 -15.31 -9.14 -1.79
N SER A 20 -15.33 -8.44 -0.66
CA SER A 20 -14.82 -7.08 -0.60
C SER A 20 -13.31 -7.16 -0.82
N ALA A 21 -12.90 -7.08 -2.09
CA ALA A 21 -11.56 -6.65 -2.41
C ALA A 21 -11.46 -5.19 -1.95
N GLN A 22 -11.02 -4.97 -0.72
CA GLN A 22 -10.68 -3.63 -0.25
C GLN A 22 -9.46 -3.18 -1.05
N GLY A 23 -9.73 -2.41 -2.10
CA GLY A 23 -8.73 -1.69 -2.85
C GLY A 23 -8.07 -0.67 -1.95
N GLN A 24 -6.89 -1.06 -1.46
CA GLN A 24 -5.73 -0.27 -1.07
C GLN A 24 -5.97 1.22 -0.78
N GLU A 25 -6.08 1.54 0.51
CA GLU A 25 -6.02 2.90 1.05
C GLU A 25 -4.61 3.47 0.90
N SER A 26 -4.49 4.51 0.08
CA SER A 26 -3.32 5.37 0.08
C SER A 26 -3.37 6.28 1.32
N GLY A 27 -2.49 6.00 2.28
CA GLY A 27 -2.07 6.99 3.28
C GLY A 27 -2.80 7.02 4.62
N GLU A 28 -3.52 5.97 5.03
CA GLU A 28 -4.08 5.90 6.38
C GLU A 28 -3.09 5.30 7.40
N GLY A 29 -3.11 5.82 8.63
CA GLY A 29 -2.26 5.35 9.73
C GLY A 29 -0.77 5.66 9.56
N CYS A 30 0.09 4.86 10.19
CA CYS A 30 1.53 5.12 10.24
C CYS A 30 2.19 5.16 8.86
N TYR A 31 1.65 4.45 7.86
CA TYR A 31 2.20 4.43 6.51
C TYR A 31 2.14 5.78 5.78
N GLY A 32 1.33 6.74 6.25
CA GLY A 32 1.40 8.13 5.78
C GLY A 32 2.80 8.72 5.94
N TYR A 33 3.52 8.38 7.02
CA TYR A 33 4.91 8.80 7.22
C TYR A 33 5.87 8.16 6.22
N LEU A 34 5.62 6.93 5.75
CA LEU A 34 6.45 6.32 4.71
C LEU A 34 6.25 7.02 3.36
N THR A 35 5.03 7.45 3.06
CA THR A 35 4.77 8.26 1.86
C THR A 35 5.58 9.55 1.91
N GLU A 36 5.53 10.29 3.01
CA GLU A 36 6.32 11.51 3.18
C GLU A 36 7.83 11.26 3.20
N LEU A 37 8.26 10.13 3.76
CA LEU A 37 9.64 9.68 3.74
C LEU A 37 10.14 9.56 2.30
N VAL A 38 9.40 8.84 1.43
CA VAL A 38 9.75 8.72 0.01
C VAL A 38 9.70 10.08 -0.68
N ARG A 39 8.66 10.89 -0.47
CA ARG A 39 8.54 12.25 -1.05
C ARG A 39 9.69 13.18 -0.65
N SER A 40 10.27 12.99 0.53
CA SER A 40 11.42 13.75 1.02
C SER A 40 12.77 13.23 0.53
N SER A 41 12.78 12.06 -0.13
CA SER A 41 13.99 11.38 -0.55
C SER A 41 14.54 11.90 -1.88
N ASN A 42 15.73 11.44 -2.24
CA ASN A 42 16.31 11.58 -3.58
C ASN A 42 15.83 10.51 -4.58
N PHE A 43 14.69 9.84 -4.33
CA PHE A 43 14.06 8.91 -5.27
C PHE A 43 13.85 9.60 -6.64
N PRO A 44 14.12 8.92 -7.77
CA PRO A 44 14.01 9.53 -9.09
C PRO A 44 12.54 9.64 -9.54
N PHE A 45 11.83 10.68 -9.08
CA PHE A 45 10.44 10.97 -9.47
C PHE A 45 10.22 11.31 -10.96
N ARG A 46 11.31 11.47 -11.73
CA ARG A 46 11.30 11.83 -13.16
C ARG A 46 10.50 13.12 -13.39
N GLU A 47 9.54 13.11 -14.32
CA GLU A 47 8.70 14.26 -14.67
C GLU A 47 7.48 14.44 -13.75
N VAL A 48 7.36 13.62 -12.70
CA VAL A 48 6.25 13.70 -11.74
C VAL A 48 6.67 14.50 -10.53
N ALA A 49 5.86 15.50 -10.16
CA ALA A 49 6.06 16.24 -8.92
C ALA A 49 5.99 15.28 -7.72
N LYS A 50 6.99 15.32 -6.85
CA LYS A 50 7.12 14.41 -5.70
C LYS A 50 5.86 14.39 -4.83
N GLU A 51 5.15 15.51 -4.70
CA GLU A 51 3.91 15.64 -3.93
C GLU A 51 2.76 14.77 -4.47
N LYS A 52 2.84 14.35 -5.74
CA LYS A 52 1.87 13.45 -6.37
C LYS A 52 2.20 11.97 -6.15
N ALA A 53 3.39 11.64 -5.64
CA ALA A 53 3.77 10.26 -5.41
C ALA A 53 3.04 9.69 -4.19
N ASN A 54 2.44 8.53 -4.33
CA ASN A 54 1.76 7.76 -3.30
C ASN A 54 2.44 6.41 -3.14
N LEU A 55 2.24 5.77 -1.99
CA LEU A 55 2.74 4.42 -1.74
C LEU A 55 1.61 3.41 -1.70
N LEU A 56 1.93 2.25 -2.26
CA LEU A 56 1.14 1.05 -2.19
C LEU A 56 1.99 -0.02 -1.50
N ILE A 57 1.58 -0.49 -0.32
CA ILE A 57 2.33 -1.52 0.39
C ILE A 57 2.10 -2.85 -0.33
N ASP A 58 3.19 -3.42 -0.85
CA ASP A 58 3.20 -4.74 -1.49
C ASP A 58 3.45 -5.83 -0.43
N GLU A 59 4.34 -5.57 0.53
CA GLU A 59 4.74 -6.49 1.60
C GLU A 59 5.15 -5.72 2.86
N ASP A 60 4.78 -6.25 4.02
CA ASP A 60 5.22 -5.81 5.36
C ASP A 60 5.35 -7.05 6.24
N ASP A 61 6.59 -7.40 6.61
CA ASP A 61 6.92 -8.54 7.48
C ASP A 61 7.27 -8.10 8.92
N GLY A 62 7.15 -6.80 9.24
CA GLY A 62 7.52 -6.19 10.51
C GLY A 62 8.99 -5.78 10.61
N GLU A 63 9.88 -6.29 9.76
CA GLU A 63 11.29 -5.90 9.69
C GLU A 63 11.56 -5.02 8.46
N THR A 64 10.89 -5.32 7.35
CA THR A 64 10.99 -4.64 6.08
C THR A 64 9.63 -4.39 5.46
N ILE A 65 9.54 -3.28 4.73
CA ILE A 65 8.34 -2.87 4.02
C ILE A 65 8.71 -2.65 2.56
N ARG A 66 8.08 -3.38 1.66
CA ARG A 66 8.20 -3.16 0.22
C ARG A 66 6.96 -2.44 -0.29
N ALA A 67 7.18 -1.38 -1.05
CA ALA A 67 6.09 -0.58 -1.57
C ALA A 67 6.32 -0.15 -3.02
N LYS A 68 5.25 -0.16 -3.81
CA LYS A 68 5.22 0.49 -5.12
C LYS A 68 5.01 1.99 -4.92
N VAL A 69 5.83 2.78 -5.60
CA VAL A 69 5.68 4.23 -5.72
C VAL A 69 4.85 4.52 -6.97
N PHE A 70 3.71 5.19 -6.82
CA PHE A 70 2.78 5.45 -7.91
C PHE A 70 2.22 6.88 -7.87
N PHE A 71 1.55 7.30 -8.92
CA PHE A 71 0.81 8.56 -8.96
C PHE A 71 -0.52 8.38 -9.71
N ASP A 72 -1.50 9.20 -9.35
CA ASP A 72 -2.84 9.11 -9.92
C ASP A 72 -2.92 9.77 -11.30
N THR A 73 -3.59 9.09 -12.23
CA THR A 73 -3.96 9.57 -13.58
C THR A 73 -5.40 9.14 -13.87
N ASP A 74 -5.83 9.06 -15.14
CA ASP A 74 -7.06 8.34 -15.54
C ASP A 74 -6.92 6.79 -15.37
N GLY A 75 -6.02 6.39 -14.48
CA GLY A 75 -5.54 5.06 -14.15
C GLY A 75 -4.47 5.21 -13.06
N THR A 76 -3.43 4.38 -13.06
CA THR A 76 -2.30 4.51 -12.13
C THR A 76 -0.98 4.50 -12.90
N GLY A 77 -0.20 5.57 -12.74
CA GLY A 77 1.18 5.60 -13.23
C GLY A 77 2.12 5.02 -12.18
N THR A 78 3.01 4.10 -12.58
CA THR A 78 4.03 3.53 -11.67
C THR A 78 5.35 4.28 -11.85
N LEU A 79 5.92 4.74 -10.74
CA LEU A 79 7.24 5.39 -10.71
C LEU A 79 8.35 4.38 -10.41
N GLY A 80 8.06 3.38 -9.56
CA GLY A 80 9.04 2.38 -9.18
C GLY A 80 8.68 1.64 -7.89
N TRP A 81 9.69 1.07 -7.24
CA TRP A 81 9.55 0.33 -5.99
C TRP A 81 10.61 0.75 -4.99
N VAL A 82 10.22 0.76 -3.72
CA VAL A 82 11.14 1.00 -2.60
C VAL A 82 11.05 -0.14 -1.58
N LYS A 83 12.14 -0.32 -0.83
CA LYS A 83 12.17 -1.12 0.40
C LYS A 83 12.62 -0.24 1.56
N TYR A 84 11.86 -0.26 2.64
CA TYR A 84 12.19 0.41 3.89
C TYR A 84 12.54 -0.61 4.98
N GLY A 85 13.69 -0.45 5.63
CA GLY A 85 14.06 -1.22 6.82
C GLY A 85 13.49 -0.57 8.08
N VAL A 86 12.60 -1.25 8.78
CA VAL A 86 11.90 -0.72 9.96
C VAL A 86 12.87 -0.45 11.11
N ASN A 87 13.86 -1.33 11.29
CA ASN A 87 14.82 -1.28 12.40
C ASN A 87 15.96 -0.26 12.18
N ASP A 88 16.46 -0.14 10.95
CA ASP A 88 17.63 0.70 10.64
C ASP A 88 17.29 2.00 9.90
N GLY A 89 16.03 2.16 9.47
CA GLY A 89 15.58 3.30 8.67
C GLY A 89 16.18 3.33 7.27
N SER A 90 16.74 2.23 6.76
CA SER A 90 17.25 2.21 5.40
C SER A 90 16.11 2.40 4.39
N LEU A 91 16.31 3.23 3.37
CA LEU A 91 15.40 3.34 2.23
C LEU A 91 16.17 2.99 0.96
N LEU A 92 15.66 2.00 0.22
CA LEU A 92 16.29 1.45 -0.96
C LEU A 92 15.37 1.63 -2.17
N ASP A 93 15.91 2.11 -3.29
CA ASP A 93 15.27 2.06 -4.61
C ASP A 93 15.54 0.69 -5.25
N LEU A 94 14.47 -0.01 -5.63
CA LEU A 94 14.50 -1.32 -6.28
C LEU A 94 14.12 -1.25 -7.76
N SER A 95 13.96 -0.06 -8.33
CA SER A 95 13.25 0.13 -9.61
C SER A 95 14.04 -0.31 -10.83
N VAL A 96 15.37 -0.33 -10.76
CA VAL A 96 16.26 -0.66 -11.89
C VAL A 96 16.77 -2.10 -11.76
N ASP A 97 17.48 -2.38 -10.66
CA ASP A 97 17.98 -3.71 -10.34
C ASP A 97 17.70 -4.01 -8.85
N PRO A 98 16.73 -4.90 -8.55
CA PRO A 98 16.44 -5.29 -7.18
C PRO A 98 17.58 -6.03 -6.46
N GLU A 99 18.51 -6.66 -7.20
CA GLU A 99 19.67 -7.36 -6.63
C GLU A 99 20.80 -6.39 -6.28
N GLU A 100 20.85 -5.23 -6.96
CA GLU A 100 21.79 -4.13 -6.70
C GLU A 100 21.05 -2.82 -6.35
N PRO A 101 20.37 -2.77 -5.18
CA PRO A 101 19.51 -1.65 -4.83
C PRO A 101 20.29 -0.38 -4.50
N VAL A 102 19.71 0.78 -4.82
CA VAL A 102 20.32 2.09 -4.54
C VAL A 102 19.83 2.64 -3.21
N VAL A 103 20.75 3.01 -2.32
CA VAL A 103 20.41 3.64 -1.04
C VAL A 103 19.95 5.09 -1.27
N LEU A 104 18.80 5.43 -0.72
CA LEU A 104 18.21 6.75 -0.80
C LEU A 104 18.42 7.55 0.48
N SER A 105 18.71 8.83 0.32
CA SER A 105 18.75 9.82 1.41
C SER A 105 17.42 10.54 1.51
N TYR A 106 16.91 10.77 2.72
CA TYR A 106 15.60 11.41 2.98
C TYR A 106 15.61 12.21 4.30
N ASP A 107 14.55 12.98 4.56
CA ASP A 107 14.41 13.71 5.84
C ASP A 107 14.07 12.75 6.99
N GLN A 108 15.03 12.53 7.87
CA GLN A 108 14.95 11.61 9.00
C GLN A 108 13.80 11.90 9.99
N ARG A 109 13.16 13.08 9.93
CA ARG A 109 11.95 13.36 10.72
C ARG A 109 10.82 12.39 10.42
N PHE A 110 10.67 11.93 9.17
CA PHE A 110 9.59 11.02 8.78
C PHE A 110 9.80 9.60 9.30
N ALA A 111 11.04 9.09 9.29
CA ALA A 111 11.37 7.81 9.93
C ALA A 111 11.08 7.84 11.44
N ARG A 112 11.48 8.91 12.14
CA ARG A 112 11.17 9.07 13.56
C ARG A 112 9.67 9.12 13.83
N ALA A 113 8.92 9.83 12.99
CA ALA A 113 7.47 9.92 13.14
C ALA A 113 6.78 8.57 12.87
N TYR A 114 7.27 7.81 11.88
CA TYR A 114 6.85 6.45 11.60
C TYR A 114 7.06 5.52 12.80
N SER A 115 8.30 5.43 13.32
CA SER A 115 8.61 4.58 14.48
C SER A 115 7.76 4.95 15.70
N LYS A 116 7.63 6.25 16.00
CA LYS A 116 6.79 6.74 17.10
C LYS A 116 5.30 6.39 16.91
N CYS A 117 4.83 6.34 15.68
CA CYS A 117 3.45 5.94 15.38
C CYS A 117 3.24 4.44 15.65
N LEU A 118 4.20 3.59 15.29
CA LEU A 118 4.13 2.15 15.55
C LEU A 118 4.08 1.84 17.05
N GLU A 119 4.81 2.60 17.88
CA GLU A 119 4.80 2.44 19.35
C GLU A 119 3.44 2.75 20.01
N GLN A 120 2.56 3.48 19.32
CA GLN A 120 1.24 3.87 19.83
C GLN A 120 0.12 2.92 19.38
N ARG A 121 0.45 1.88 18.63
CA ARG A 121 -0.51 0.95 18.03
C ARG A 121 -0.92 -0.19 18.97
#